data_AF-A0A935FDD8-F1
#
_entry.id   AF-A0A935FDD8-F1
#
_cell.length_a   1.000
_cell.length_b   1.000
_cell.length_c   1.000
_cell.angle_alpha   90.00
_cell.angle_beta   90.00
_cell.angle_gamma   90.00
#
_symmetry.space_group_name_H-M   'P 1'
#
loop_
_entity.id
_entity.type
_entity.pdbx_description
1 polymer ?
#
loop_
_entity_poly.entity_id
_entity_poly.type
_entity_poly.pdbx_seq_one_letter_code
_entity_poly.pdbx_strand_id
1 'polypeptide(L)'
;MNLYRDGSDKVSWHSDDEPDLGNNPSIASVSLGAIRRFDLKHKEDPEQKLQLKLTSGSLVVMKGALQHHWLHQIPVQKKINEPRINLTYRTIKP
;
A
#
# COMPACT_ATOMS: atom_id res chain seq x y z
N MET A 1 5.55 8.88 -5.80
CA MET A 1 5.65 7.70 -6.70
C MET A 1 6.66 6.74 -6.10
N ASN A 2 6.40 5.44 -6.15
CA ASN A 2 7.35 4.41 -5.70
C ASN A 2 7.71 3.50 -6.87
N LEU A 3 9.01 3.37 -7.16
CA LEU A 3 9.55 2.36 -8.08
C LEU A 3 10.12 1.20 -7.24
N TYR A 4 9.66 -0.01 -7.52
CA TYR A 4 10.24 -1.24 -7.02
C TYR A 4 10.99 -1.86 -8.20
N ARG A 5 12.32 -1.90 -8.13
CA ARG A 5 13.18 -2.38 -9.23
C ARG A 5 12.98 -3.88 -9.45
N ASP A 6 12.79 -4.62 -8.36
CA ASP A 6 12.54 -6.05 -8.32
C ASP A 6 11.82 -6.42 -7.01
N GLY A 7 11.78 -7.72 -6.71
CA GLY A 7 11.20 -8.29 -5.49
C GLY A 7 11.98 -8.01 -4.20
N SER A 8 13.19 -7.45 -4.25
CA SER A 8 13.98 -7.09 -3.07
C SER A 8 13.56 -5.75 -2.46
N ASP A 9 13.07 -4.83 -3.29
CA ASP A 9 12.50 -3.57 -2.85
C ASP A 9 11.19 -3.80 -2.09
N LYS A 10 11.00 -3.06 -0.99
CA LYS A 10 9.83 -3.20 -0.10
C LYS A 10 9.38 -1.83 0.42
N VAL A 11 8.16 -1.78 0.92
CA VAL A 11 7.76 -0.79 1.92
C VAL A 11 7.34 -1.55 3.16
N SER A 12 7.92 -1.23 4.31
CA SER A 12 7.61 -1.90 5.58
C SER A 12 6.18 -1.55 6.05
N TRP A 13 5.69 -2.27 7.05
CA TRP A 13 4.40 -1.96 7.70
C TRP A 13 4.30 -0.48 8.09
N HIS A 14 3.27 0.21 7.60
CA HIS A 14 2.95 1.59 7.94
C HIS A 14 1.44 1.87 7.74
N SER A 15 0.98 2.99 8.27
CA SER A 15 -0.28 3.64 7.87
C SER A 15 0.09 4.96 7.19
N ASP A 16 -0.76 5.44 6.29
CA ASP A 16 -0.66 6.82 5.79
C ASP A 16 -1.42 7.73 6.76
N ASP A 17 -0.78 8.11 7.87
CA ASP A 17 -1.37 8.88 8.99
C ASP A 17 -0.72 10.27 9.19
N GLU A 18 -0.08 10.79 8.15
CA GLU A 18 0.52 12.12 8.19
C GLU A 18 -0.55 13.22 8.46
N PRO A 19 -0.28 14.21 9.36
CA PRO A 19 -1.26 15.23 9.74
C PRO A 19 -1.88 15.98 8.55
N ASP A 20 -1.07 16.26 7.53
CA ASP A 20 -1.47 17.00 6.33
C ASP A 20 -2.46 16.24 5.44
N LEU A 21 -2.75 14.96 5.73
CA LEU A 21 -3.81 14.19 5.07
C LEU A 21 -5.19 14.39 5.72
N GLY A 22 -5.21 14.94 6.94
CA GLY A 22 -6.38 15.13 7.77
C GLY A 22 -7.02 13.83 8.26
N ASN A 23 -8.18 13.96 8.92
CA ASN A 23 -8.92 12.81 9.45
C ASN A 23 -9.56 11.97 8.32
N ASN A 24 -9.41 10.64 8.39
CA ASN A 24 -9.96 9.67 7.43
C ASN A 24 -9.61 9.98 5.94
N PRO A 25 -8.33 9.99 5.55
CA PRO A 25 -7.96 10.36 4.19
C PRO A 25 -8.45 9.35 3.16
N SER A 26 -8.73 9.84 1.94
CA SER A 26 -9.00 9.01 0.77
C SER A 26 -7.73 8.93 -0.09
N ILE A 27 -7.22 7.72 -0.24
CA ILE A 27 -5.94 7.45 -0.91
C ILE A 27 -6.18 6.44 -2.03
N ALA A 28 -5.81 6.82 -3.24
CA ALA A 28 -5.90 5.96 -4.42
C ALA A 28 -4.50 5.49 -4.82
N SER A 29 -4.31 4.17 -4.92
CA SER A 29 -3.04 3.56 -5.26
C SER A 29 -3.17 2.75 -6.55
N VAL A 30 -2.47 3.17 -7.60
CA VAL A 30 -2.46 2.52 -8.91
C VAL A 30 -1.15 1.75 -9.08
N SER A 31 -1.26 0.47 -9.47
CA SER A 31 -0.13 -0.42 -9.70
C SER A 31 0.10 -0.66 -11.18
N LEU A 32 1.34 -0.53 -11.65
CA LEU A 32 1.75 -0.79 -13.04
C LEU A 32 3.01 -1.68 -13.06
N GLY A 33 3.07 -2.63 -13.98
CA GLY A 33 4.21 -3.56 -14.10
C GLY A 33 4.03 -4.84 -13.28
N ALA A 34 5.11 -5.31 -12.64
CA ALA A 34 5.15 -6.60 -11.97
C ALA A 34 4.08 -6.75 -10.87
N ILE A 35 3.50 -7.95 -10.76
CA ILE A 35 2.51 -8.28 -9.74
C ILE A 35 3.16 -8.28 -8.36
N ARG A 36 2.67 -7.50 -7.42
CA ARG A 36 3.15 -7.50 -6.02
C ARG A 36 2.03 -7.77 -5.03
N ARG A 37 2.39 -8.41 -3.93
CA ARG A 37 1.45 -8.64 -2.82
C ARG A 37 1.37 -7.37 -1.97
N PHE A 38 0.17 -6.94 -1.67
CA PHE A 38 -0.12 -5.87 -0.73
C PHE A 38 -0.76 -6.49 0.49
N ASP A 39 -0.06 -6.45 1.62
CA ASP A 39 -0.53 -7.04 2.87
C ASP A 39 -1.13 -5.95 3.73
N LEU A 40 -2.27 -6.23 4.36
CA LEU A 40 -2.85 -5.43 5.44
C LEU A 40 -2.95 -6.28 6.71
N LYS A 41 -2.75 -5.66 7.86
CA LYS A 41 -3.05 -6.24 9.17
C LYS A 41 -3.67 -5.20 10.10
N HIS A 42 -4.60 -5.62 10.94
CA HIS A 42 -5.14 -4.75 11.98
C HIS A 42 -4.04 -4.46 13.02
N LYS A 43 -4.03 -3.26 13.60
CA LYS A 43 -3.03 -2.83 14.60
C LYS A 43 -3.19 -3.57 15.92
N GLU A 44 -4.42 -3.89 16.29
CA GLU A 44 -4.77 -4.44 17.61
C GLU A 44 -5.23 -5.91 17.54
N ASP A 45 -5.68 -6.38 16.37
CA ASP A 45 -6.23 -7.73 16.20
C ASP A 45 -5.30 -8.54 15.29
N PRO A 46 -4.49 -9.46 15.83
CA PRO A 46 -3.53 -10.21 15.05
C PRO A 46 -4.17 -11.21 14.07
N GLU A 47 -5.45 -11.56 14.25
CA GLU A 47 -6.17 -12.50 13.37
C GLU A 47 -6.71 -11.79 12.12
N GLN A 48 -6.91 -10.47 12.20
CA GLN A 48 -7.37 -9.67 11.07
C GLN A 48 -6.24 -9.31 10.11
N LYS A 49 -6.10 -10.12 9.05
CA LYS A 49 -5.12 -9.94 7.98
C LYS A 49 -5.78 -10.08 6.61
N LEU A 50 -5.32 -9.29 5.65
CA LEU A 50 -5.74 -9.36 4.27
C LEU A 50 -4.52 -9.32 3.36
N GLN A 51 -4.51 -10.15 2.31
CA GLN A 51 -3.47 -10.14 1.29
C GLN A 51 -4.09 -9.97 -0.08
N LEU A 52 -3.68 -8.93 -0.79
CA LEU A 52 -4.15 -8.62 -2.13
C LEU A 52 -3.01 -8.82 -3.13
N LYS A 53 -3.29 -9.50 -4.24
CA LYS A 53 -2.38 -9.54 -5.39
C LYS A 53 -2.69 -8.35 -6.28
N LEU A 54 -1.79 -7.37 -6.34
CA LEU A 54 -1.95 -6.20 -7.18
C LEU A 54 -1.32 -6.47 -8.55
N THR A 55 -2.17 -6.68 -9.55
CA THR A 55 -1.75 -6.83 -10.95
C THR A 55 -1.53 -5.47 -11.63
N SER A 56 -0.87 -5.47 -12.78
CA SER A 56 -0.75 -4.24 -13.59
C SER A 56 -2.15 -3.72 -13.94
N GLY A 57 -2.39 -2.43 -13.73
CA GLY A 57 -3.68 -1.77 -13.91
C GLY A 57 -4.61 -1.83 -12.68
N SER A 58 -4.22 -2.51 -11.59
CA SER A 58 -5.02 -2.53 -10.37
C SER A 58 -5.10 -1.16 -9.69
N LEU A 59 -6.29 -0.79 -9.23
CA LEU A 59 -6.55 0.35 -8.35
C LEU A 59 -6.99 -0.14 -6.97
N VAL A 60 -6.30 0.30 -5.93
CA VAL A 60 -6.72 0.14 -4.53
C VAL A 60 -7.13 1.50 -3.99
N VAL A 61 -8.32 1.57 -3.39
CA VAL A 61 -8.80 2.76 -2.68
C VAL A 61 -8.82 2.47 -1.18
N MET A 62 -8.04 3.23 -0.43
CA MET A 62 -8.02 3.23 1.02
C MET A 62 -8.79 4.45 1.52
N LYS A 63 -9.85 4.24 2.32
CA LYS A 63 -10.75 5.31 2.78
C LYS A 63 -11.31 5.02 4.17
N GLY A 64 -11.96 6.03 4.75
CA GLY A 64 -12.56 5.92 6.08
C GLY A 64 -11.49 5.68 7.13
N ALA A 65 -11.80 4.87 8.14
CA ALA A 65 -10.92 4.67 9.29
C ALA A 65 -9.74 3.71 9.05
N LEU A 66 -9.45 3.35 7.79
CA LEU A 66 -8.44 2.36 7.46
C LEU A 66 -7.06 2.73 8.03
N GLN A 67 -6.61 3.97 7.84
CA GLN A 67 -5.28 4.41 8.29
C GLN A 67 -5.16 4.49 9.82
N HIS A 68 -6.28 4.64 10.52
CA HIS A 68 -6.29 4.61 11.99
C HIS A 68 -6.03 3.20 12.51
N HIS A 69 -6.64 2.18 11.91
CA HIS A 69 -6.69 0.82 12.47
C HIS A 69 -5.81 -0.22 11.75
N TRP A 70 -5.36 0.06 10.52
CA TRP A 70 -4.66 -0.93 9.70
C TRP A 70 -3.28 -0.46 9.29
N LEU A 71 -2.32 -1.38 9.35
CA LEU A 71 -1.01 -1.25 8.74
C LEU A 71 -1.00 -1.97 7.40
N HIS A 72 -0.28 -1.43 6.44
CA HIS A 72 -0.08 -2.05 5.13
C HIS A 72 1.38 -2.08 4.70
N GLN A 73 1.72 -3.01 3.81
CA GLN A 73 3.08 -3.15 3.27
C GLN A 73 3.10 -3.73 1.85
N ILE A 74 4.23 -3.54 1.17
CA ILE A 74 4.66 -4.37 0.04
C ILE A 74 5.89 -5.16 0.53
N PRO A 75 5.74 -6.45 0.85
CA PRO A 75 6.83 -7.26 1.41
C PRO A 75 7.86 -7.63 0.35
N VAL A 76 9.03 -8.09 0.80
CA VAL A 76 10.03 -8.71 -0.07
C VAL A 76 9.46 -9.97 -0.71
N GLN A 77 9.64 -10.10 -2.01
CA GLN A 77 9.22 -11.23 -2.83
C GLN A 77 10.35 -11.62 -3.80
N LYS A 78 11.43 -12.22 -3.28
CA LYS A 78 12.71 -12.49 -3.98
C LYS A 78 12.64 -13.22 -5.33
N LYS A 79 11.48 -13.81 -5.68
CA LYS A 79 11.27 -14.49 -6.97
C LYS A 79 10.83 -13.56 -8.10
N ILE A 80 10.58 -12.29 -7.80
CA ILE A 80 10.15 -11.28 -8.78
C ILE A 80 11.38 -10.51 -9.25
N ASN A 81 11.62 -10.50 -10.55
CA ASN A 81 12.80 -9.87 -11.15
C ASN A 81 12.44 -8.70 -12.08
N GLU A 82 11.14 -8.44 -12.22
CA GLU A 82 10.59 -7.38 -13.06
C GLU A 82 10.19 -6.16 -12.21
N PRO A 83 10.31 -4.94 -12.76
CA PRO A 83 9.98 -3.73 -12.03
C PRO A 83 8.46 -3.51 -11.88
N ARG A 84 8.09 -2.78 -10.82
CA ARG A 84 6.74 -2.27 -10.57
C ARG A 84 6.79 -0.78 -10.24
N ILE A 85 5.88 -0.01 -10.82
CA ILE A 85 5.60 1.37 -10.43
C ILE A 85 4.30 1.42 -9.64
N ASN A 86 4.30 2.22 -8.58
CA ASN A 86 3.12 2.55 -7.79
C ASN A 86 2.91 4.05 -7.74
N LEU A 87 1.71 4.49 -8.13
CA LEU A 87 1.28 5.88 -8.06
C LEU A 87 0.26 5.99 -6.93
N THR A 88 0.65 6.65 -5.84
CA THR A 88 -0.24 6.95 -4.71
C THR A 88 -0.71 8.39 -4.83
N TYR A 89 -2.01 8.58 -5.00
CA TYR A 89 -2.68 9.86 -5.03
C TYR A 89 -3.31 10.13 -3.68
N ARG A 90 -3.04 11.33 -3.14
CA ARG A 90 -3.53 11.82 -1.86
C ARG A 90 -4.02 13.25 -2.03
N THR A 91 -5.00 13.65 -1.23
CA THR A 91 -5.39 15.06 -1.11
C THR A 91 -4.68 15.65 0.10
N ILE A 92 -3.81 16.63 -0.13
CA ILE A 92 -3.12 17.36 0.94
C ILE A 92 -4.02 18.49 1.43
N LYS A 93 -4.25 18.54 2.74
CA LYS A 93 -4.97 19.63 3.39
C LYS A 93 -3.98 20.74 3.78
N PRO A 94 -4.37 22.01 3.64
CA PRO A 94 -3.58 23.15 4.07
C PRO A 94 -3.50 23.28 5.60
#